data_AF-A0A838VA58-F1
#
_entry.id   AF-A0A838VA58-F1
#
_cell.length_a   1.000
_cell.length_b   1.000
_cell.length_c   1.000
_cell.angle_alpha   90.00
_cell.angle_beta   90.00
_cell.angle_gamma   90.00
#
_symmetry.space_group_name_H-M   'P 1'
#
loop_
_entity.id
_entity.type
_entity.pdbx_description
1 polymer ?
#
loop_
_entity_poly.entity_id
_entity_poly.type
_entity_poly.pdbx_seq_one_letter_code
_entity_poly.pdbx_strand_id
1 'polypeptide(L)'
;MAVPDLTPAGESAKVAVPEDVAEAIRTLIRWTGDDPAREGLLDTPGRVARAWSEYCAGYDEDPSQHLSRTFEEVGGYDEVVLLKDIPFQSHCEHHMAPIIGKAAIAYLPRDRVVGISKLARVLNGFARRLQVQERLTAQVADCIWENLKPH
;
A
#
# COMPACT_ATOMS: atom_id res chain seq x y z
N MET A 1 -8.43 -14.53 -41.32
CA MET A 1 -8.51 -13.58 -40.19
C MET A 1 -7.33 -13.91 -39.29
N ALA A 2 -6.26 -13.13 -39.36
CA ALA A 2 -5.01 -13.41 -38.64
C ALA A 2 -5.20 -13.09 -37.16
N VAL A 3 -4.78 -14.02 -36.29
CA VAL A 3 -4.74 -13.83 -34.84
C VAL A 3 -3.62 -12.83 -34.55
N PRO A 4 -3.85 -11.72 -33.82
CA PRO A 4 -2.78 -10.80 -33.48
C PRO A 4 -1.82 -11.48 -32.50
N ASP A 5 -0.54 -11.37 -32.81
CA ASP A 5 0.59 -11.77 -32.00
C ASP A 5 0.56 -11.00 -30.67
N LEU A 6 0.37 -11.72 -29.56
CA LEU A 6 0.51 -11.19 -28.22
C LEU A 6 2.00 -11.20 -27.86
N THR A 7 2.73 -10.23 -28.36
CA THR A 7 4.05 -9.91 -27.79
C THR A 7 3.88 -9.66 -26.29
N PRO A 8 4.63 -10.34 -25.42
CA PRO A 8 4.53 -10.12 -23.98
C PRO A 8 4.88 -8.66 -23.67
N ALA A 9 4.00 -8.01 -22.91
CA ALA A 9 4.22 -6.69 -22.36
C ALA A 9 5.61 -6.63 -21.70
N GLY A 10 6.39 -5.62 -22.08
CA GLY A 10 7.83 -5.55 -21.79
C GLY A 10 8.17 -5.80 -20.33
N GLU A 11 9.27 -6.51 -20.11
CA GLU A 11 9.94 -6.59 -18.81
C GLU A 11 10.18 -5.17 -18.31
N SER A 12 9.40 -4.72 -17.32
CA SER A 12 9.76 -3.52 -16.58
C SER A 12 11.15 -3.78 -15.99
N ALA A 13 12.11 -2.91 -16.29
CA ALA A 13 13.46 -3.03 -15.73
C ALA A 13 13.37 -3.23 -14.22
N LYS A 14 13.90 -4.35 -13.72
CA LYS A 14 13.85 -4.69 -12.29
C LYS A 14 14.47 -3.55 -11.50
N VAL A 15 13.80 -3.11 -10.43
CA VAL A 15 14.34 -2.11 -9.49
C VAL A 15 15.73 -2.56 -9.06
N ALA A 16 16.71 -1.69 -9.25
CA ALA A 16 18.10 -1.95 -8.86
C ALA A 16 18.18 -2.09 -7.35
N VAL A 17 18.80 -3.18 -6.89
CA VAL A 17 18.99 -3.47 -5.46
C VAL A 17 20.41 -3.06 -5.08
N PRO A 18 20.59 -2.16 -4.10
CA PRO A 18 21.91 -1.85 -3.54
C PRO A 18 22.59 -3.09 -2.95
N GLU A 19 23.90 -3.25 -3.17
CA GLU A 19 24.62 -4.44 -2.71
C GLU A 19 24.63 -4.58 -1.19
N ASP A 20 24.68 -3.46 -0.46
CA ASP A 20 24.61 -3.44 1.01
C ASP A 20 23.26 -3.97 1.53
N VAL A 21 22.15 -3.66 0.85
CA VAL A 21 20.82 -4.22 1.15
C VAL A 21 20.78 -5.73 0.88
N ALA A 22 21.30 -6.16 -0.26
CA ALA A 22 21.38 -7.59 -0.57
C ALA A 22 22.24 -8.34 0.45
N GLU A 23 23.37 -7.76 0.87
CA GLU A 23 24.26 -8.39 1.84
C GLU A 23 23.67 -8.40 3.27
N ALA A 24 22.87 -7.41 3.65
CA ALA A 24 22.12 -7.44 4.90
C ALA A 24 21.14 -8.63 4.94
N ILE A 25 20.41 -8.89 3.85
CA ILE A 25 19.47 -10.01 3.77
C ILE A 25 20.22 -11.36 3.74
N ARG A 26 21.33 -11.44 3.02
CA ARG A 26 22.19 -12.63 3.00
C ARG A 26 22.78 -12.92 4.39
N THR A 27 23.15 -11.88 5.12
CA THR A 27 23.57 -11.98 6.53
C THR A 27 22.44 -12.52 7.42
N LEU A 28 21.21 -12.01 7.25
CA LEU A 28 20.05 -12.50 7.99
C LEU A 28 19.79 -13.99 7.73
N ILE A 29 19.81 -14.42 6.47
CA ILE A 29 19.65 -15.84 6.08
C ILE A 29 20.67 -16.72 6.81
N ARG A 30 21.96 -16.34 6.73
CA ARG A 30 23.05 -17.07 7.37
C ARG A 30 22.85 -17.12 8.89
N TRP A 31 22.48 -16.00 9.49
CA TRP A 31 22.24 -15.89 10.93
C TRP A 31 21.06 -16.76 11.40
N THR A 32 20.01 -16.90 10.57
CA THR A 32 18.89 -17.82 10.86
C THR A 32 19.23 -19.30 10.71
N GLY A 33 20.42 -19.64 10.19
CA GLY A 33 20.93 -21.01 10.12
C GLY A 33 20.81 -21.69 8.75
N ASP A 34 20.42 -20.98 7.70
CA ASP A 34 20.36 -21.52 6.32
C ASP A 34 21.60 -21.08 5.50
N ASP A 35 21.90 -21.79 4.42
CA ASP A 35 23.03 -21.49 3.53
C ASP A 35 22.60 -20.56 2.38
N PRO A 36 23.02 -19.27 2.36
CA PRO A 36 22.67 -18.36 1.28
C PRO A 36 23.24 -18.77 -0.09
N ALA A 37 24.23 -19.67 -0.16
CA ALA A 37 24.82 -20.13 -1.41
C ALA A 37 24.04 -21.29 -2.07
N ARG A 38 23.05 -21.88 -1.40
CA ARG A 38 22.23 -22.95 -2.00
C ARG A 38 21.38 -22.40 -3.16
N GLU A 39 21.16 -23.24 -4.17
CA GLU A 39 20.48 -22.87 -5.44
C GLU A 39 19.20 -22.03 -5.22
N GLY A 40 18.35 -22.44 -4.27
CA GLY A 40 17.09 -21.74 -3.98
C GLY A 40 17.23 -20.34 -3.34
N LEU A 41 18.39 -20.01 -2.76
CA LEU A 41 18.61 -18.75 -2.03
C LEU A 41 19.52 -17.76 -2.75
N LEU A 42 20.19 -18.14 -3.84
CA LEU A 42 21.12 -17.28 -4.57
C LEU A 42 20.54 -15.90 -4.93
N ASP A 43 19.29 -15.87 -5.41
CA ASP A 43 18.58 -14.62 -5.75
C ASP A 43 17.57 -14.19 -4.67
N THR A 44 17.46 -14.91 -3.54
CA THR A 44 16.56 -14.52 -2.44
C THR A 44 16.86 -13.11 -1.91
N PRO A 45 18.13 -12.69 -1.69
CA PRO A 45 18.40 -11.31 -1.27
C PRO A 45 17.81 -10.25 -2.20
N GLY A 46 17.96 -10.44 -3.51
CA GLY A 46 17.40 -9.54 -4.50
C GLY A 46 15.86 -9.53 -4.49
N ARG A 47 15.24 -10.71 -4.40
CA ARG A 47 13.77 -10.83 -4.33
C ARG A 47 13.19 -10.19 -3.09
N VAL A 48 13.79 -10.43 -1.92
CA VAL A 48 13.36 -9.87 -0.64
C VAL A 48 13.51 -8.35 -0.64
N ALA A 49 14.63 -7.82 -1.13
CA ALA A 49 14.83 -6.37 -1.22
C ALA A 49 13.76 -5.68 -2.10
N ARG A 50 13.46 -6.26 -3.28
CA ARG A 50 12.40 -5.75 -4.17
C ARG A 50 11.02 -5.85 -3.54
N ALA A 51 10.72 -6.94 -2.84
CA ALA A 51 9.47 -7.09 -2.10
C ALA A 51 9.31 -6.01 -1.03
N TRP A 52 10.37 -5.74 -0.24
CA TRP A 52 10.36 -4.67 0.76
C TRP A 52 10.15 -3.27 0.15
N SER A 53 10.77 -3.00 -0.99
CA SER A 53 10.52 -1.77 -1.75
C SER A 53 9.05 -1.64 -2.17
N GLU A 54 8.41 -2.72 -2.62
CA GLU A 54 6.98 -2.72 -2.96
C GLU A 54 6.07 -2.56 -1.74
N TYR A 55 6.39 -3.24 -0.64
CA TYR A 55 5.64 -3.18 0.62
C TYR A 55 5.70 -1.80 1.27
N CYS A 56 6.77 -1.04 1.00
CA CYS A 56 7.00 0.29 1.55
C CYS A 56 6.82 1.42 0.51
N ALA A 57 6.29 1.12 -0.68
CA ALA A 57 6.11 2.10 -1.74
C ALA A 57 5.19 3.28 -1.37
N GLY A 58 4.39 3.13 -0.29
CA GLY A 58 3.56 4.20 0.23
C GLY A 58 4.34 5.38 0.82
N TYR A 59 5.65 5.25 1.09
CA TYR A 59 6.48 6.40 1.51
C TYR A 59 6.69 7.42 0.39
N ASP A 60 6.69 6.98 -0.87
CA ASP A 60 6.85 7.83 -2.06
C ASP A 60 5.51 8.37 -2.58
N GLU A 61 4.42 8.05 -1.89
CA GLU A 61 3.06 8.45 -2.23
C GLU A 61 2.51 9.44 -1.19
N ASP A 62 1.81 10.46 -1.68
CA ASP A 62 0.92 11.30 -0.87
C ASP A 62 -0.53 10.81 -1.02
N PRO A 63 -1.09 10.11 -0.02
CA PRO A 63 -2.42 9.54 -0.13
C PRO A 63 -3.53 10.59 -0.30
N SER A 64 -3.30 11.85 0.11
CA SER A 64 -4.30 12.92 0.01
C SER A 64 -4.68 13.23 -1.44
N GLN A 65 -3.76 12.98 -2.39
CA GLN A 65 -4.00 13.22 -3.81
C GLN A 65 -5.17 12.39 -4.37
N HIS A 66 -5.48 11.24 -3.77
CA HIS A 66 -6.65 10.44 -4.17
C HIS A 66 -7.98 11.12 -3.89
N LEU A 67 -8.01 12.07 -2.94
CA LEU A 67 -9.18 12.82 -2.51
C LEU A 67 -9.31 14.18 -3.23
N SER A 68 -8.36 14.53 -4.09
CA SER A 68 -8.34 15.83 -4.81
C SER A 68 -9.56 16.07 -5.73
N ARG A 69 -10.16 15.00 -6.26
CA ARG A 69 -11.35 15.07 -7.12
C ARG A 69 -12.59 14.67 -6.34
N THR A 70 -13.32 15.68 -5.86
CA THR A 70 -14.61 15.54 -5.20
C THR A 70 -15.75 15.86 -6.15
N PHE A 71 -16.94 15.35 -5.83
CA PHE A 71 -18.20 15.72 -6.43
C PHE A 71 -18.93 16.63 -5.43
N GLU A 72 -19.25 17.84 -5.85
CA GLU A 72 -19.98 18.83 -5.04
C GLU A 72 -21.49 18.83 -5.37
N GLU A 73 -21.88 18.34 -6.54
CA GLU A 73 -23.28 18.17 -6.97
C GLU A 73 -23.90 16.89 -6.38
N VAL A 74 -23.93 16.76 -5.06
CA VAL A 74 -24.53 15.59 -4.39
C VAL A 74 -26.03 15.73 -4.11
N GLY A 75 -26.66 16.81 -4.59
CA GLY A 75 -28.10 17.04 -4.41
C GLY A 75 -28.53 17.17 -2.94
N GLY A 76 -27.61 17.53 -2.05
CA GLY A 76 -27.85 17.60 -0.60
C GLY A 76 -27.78 16.26 0.13
N TYR A 77 -27.12 15.24 -0.44
CA TYR A 77 -26.90 13.96 0.27
C TYR A 77 -26.10 14.19 1.56
N ASP A 78 -26.78 14.04 2.70
CA ASP A 78 -26.30 14.28 4.07
C ASP A 78 -26.31 13.00 4.92
N GLU A 79 -26.34 11.83 4.26
CA GLU A 79 -26.36 10.52 4.89
C GLU A 79 -24.97 9.88 4.92
N VAL A 80 -24.80 8.85 5.77
CA VAL A 80 -23.49 8.18 5.95
C VAL A 80 -23.00 7.54 4.66
N VAL A 81 -21.78 7.89 4.26
CA VAL A 81 -21.02 7.14 3.26
C VAL A 81 -20.15 6.10 3.97
N LEU A 82 -20.38 4.82 3.69
CA LEU A 82 -19.64 3.71 4.29
C LEU A 82 -19.06 2.79 3.20
N LEU A 83 -17.74 2.59 3.26
CA LEU A 83 -17.05 1.50 2.58
C LEU A 83 -16.49 0.53 3.62
N LYS A 84 -16.99 -0.71 3.62
CA LYS A 84 -16.59 -1.76 4.56
C LYS A 84 -15.87 -2.91 3.86
N ASP A 85 -15.27 -3.78 4.67
CA ASP A 85 -14.57 -4.99 4.21
C ASP A 85 -13.42 -4.71 3.24
N ILE A 86 -12.76 -3.54 3.36
CA ILE A 86 -11.62 -3.19 2.50
C ILE A 86 -10.43 -4.06 2.91
N PRO A 87 -9.98 -5.02 2.09
CA PRO A 87 -8.81 -5.81 2.42
C PRO A 87 -7.57 -4.92 2.35
N PHE A 88 -6.67 -5.06 3.33
CA PHE A 88 -5.38 -4.37 3.32
C PHE A 88 -4.30 -5.25 3.91
N GLN A 89 -3.05 -4.94 3.52
CA GLN A 89 -1.85 -5.49 4.11
C GLN A 89 -0.90 -4.35 4.47
N SER A 90 -0.21 -4.49 5.59
CA SER A 90 0.88 -3.62 6.04
C SER A 90 1.98 -4.46 6.70
N HIS A 91 2.99 -3.82 7.29
CA HIS A 91 4.04 -4.48 8.06
C HIS A 91 4.24 -3.77 9.39
N CYS A 92 4.23 -4.52 10.49
CA CYS A 92 4.42 -3.98 11.82
C CYS A 92 5.84 -3.40 11.95
N GLU A 93 5.98 -2.14 12.35
CA GLU A 93 7.30 -1.51 12.44
C GLU A 93 8.20 -2.13 13.52
N HIS A 94 7.62 -2.75 14.54
CA HIS A 94 8.37 -3.38 15.63
C HIS A 94 9.03 -4.71 15.24
N HIS A 95 8.43 -5.45 14.31
CA HIS A 95 8.84 -6.83 13.99
C HIS A 95 9.03 -7.07 12.50
N MET A 96 8.67 -6.11 11.65
CA MET A 96 8.62 -6.23 10.19
C MET A 96 7.72 -7.38 9.70
N ALA A 97 6.85 -7.89 10.57
CA ALA A 97 5.89 -8.95 10.28
C ALA A 97 4.63 -8.39 9.62
N PRO A 98 3.96 -9.15 8.74
CA PRO A 98 2.77 -8.67 8.04
C PRO A 98 1.61 -8.42 9.00
N ILE A 99 0.92 -7.31 8.78
CA ILE A 99 -0.41 -7.02 9.33
C ILE A 99 -1.39 -7.25 8.19
N ILE A 100 -2.31 -8.20 8.35
CA ILE A 100 -3.29 -8.56 7.32
C ILE A 100 -4.68 -8.41 7.94
N GLY A 101 -5.55 -7.65 7.30
CA GLY A 101 -6.87 -7.41 7.87
C GLY A 101 -7.84 -6.76 6.90
N LYS A 102 -8.90 -6.23 7.50
CA LYS A 102 -9.94 -5.46 6.81
C LYS A 102 -10.14 -4.13 7.52
N ALA A 103 -10.41 -3.09 6.75
CA ALA A 103 -10.83 -1.80 7.27
C ALA A 103 -12.28 -1.49 6.89
N ALA A 104 -12.90 -0.64 7.70
CA ALA A 104 -14.13 0.04 7.36
C ALA A 104 -13.87 1.55 7.49
N ILE A 105 -14.30 2.30 6.48
CA ILE A 105 -14.17 3.75 6.42
C ILE A 105 -15.56 4.31 6.26
N ALA A 106 -15.95 5.19 7.18
CA ALA A 106 -17.20 5.92 7.12
C ALA A 106 -16.94 7.41 7.35
N TYR A 107 -17.72 8.26 6.69
CA TYR A 107 -17.79 9.69 6.97
C TYR A 107 -19.19 10.22 6.67
N LEU A 108 -19.56 11.31 7.34
CA LEU A 108 -20.79 12.04 7.07
C LEU A 108 -20.45 13.24 6.17
N PRO A 109 -20.82 13.20 4.88
CA PRO A 109 -20.51 14.27 3.94
C PRO A 109 -21.26 15.55 4.34
N ARG A 110 -20.62 16.69 4.10
CA ARG A 110 -21.26 18.00 4.13
C ARG A 110 -21.59 18.44 2.71
N ASP A 111 -20.55 18.90 1.98
CA ASP A 111 -20.67 19.37 0.59
C ASP A 111 -19.82 18.54 -0.38
N ARG A 112 -19.01 17.60 0.13
CA ARG A 112 -18.01 16.88 -0.65
C ARG A 112 -18.21 15.38 -0.52
N VAL A 113 -18.39 14.74 -1.67
CA VAL A 113 -18.34 13.28 -1.77
C VAL A 113 -17.22 12.88 -2.72
N VAL A 114 -16.53 11.79 -2.37
CA VAL A 114 -15.50 11.19 -3.21
C VAL A 114 -15.98 9.86 -3.79
N GLY A 115 -15.44 9.48 -4.95
CA GLY A 115 -15.64 8.13 -5.48
C GLY A 115 -15.19 7.08 -4.45
N ILE A 116 -16.05 6.11 -4.15
CA ILE A 116 -15.86 5.13 -3.07
C ILE A 116 -14.50 4.42 -3.15
N SER A 117 -14.03 4.10 -4.37
CA SER A 117 -12.72 3.44 -4.57
C SER A 117 -11.51 4.28 -4.13
N LYS A 118 -11.66 5.59 -3.95
CA LYS A 118 -10.59 6.47 -3.46
C LYS A 118 -10.32 6.29 -1.97
N LEU A 119 -11.33 5.97 -1.17
CA LEU A 119 -11.14 5.66 0.26
C LEU A 119 -10.19 4.45 0.45
N ALA A 120 -10.36 3.42 -0.37
CA ALA A 120 -9.46 2.26 -0.37
C ALA A 120 -8.03 2.63 -0.82
N ARG A 121 -7.88 3.58 -1.75
CA ARG A 121 -6.55 4.05 -2.18
C ARG A 121 -5.83 4.83 -1.10
N VAL A 122 -6.55 5.67 -0.34
CA VAL A 122 -5.99 6.38 0.82
C VAL A 122 -5.47 5.37 1.86
N LEU A 123 -6.29 4.37 2.20
CA LEU A 123 -5.87 3.29 3.10
C LEU A 123 -4.61 2.60 2.60
N ASN A 124 -4.58 2.20 1.32
CA ASN A 124 -3.44 1.48 0.75
C ASN A 124 -2.15 2.32 0.70
N GLY A 125 -2.25 3.62 0.44
CA GLY A 125 -1.09 4.52 0.45
C GLY A 125 -0.42 4.60 1.83
N PHE A 126 -1.21 4.59 2.92
CA PHE A 126 -0.65 4.51 4.28
C PHE A 126 -0.28 3.09 4.69
N ALA A 127 -1.03 2.07 4.28
CA ALA A 127 -0.79 0.68 4.66
C ALA A 127 0.51 0.12 4.04
N ARG A 128 0.93 0.61 2.88
CA ARG A 128 2.21 0.26 2.24
C ARG A 128 3.41 0.99 2.86
N ARG A 129 3.50 0.94 4.18
CA ARG A 129 4.56 1.50 5.02
C ARG A 129 4.83 0.55 6.19
N LEU A 130 5.89 0.78 6.95
CA LEU A 130 5.99 0.23 8.30
C LEU A 130 4.98 0.96 9.20
N GLN A 131 4.18 0.21 9.96
CA GLN A 131 3.02 0.74 10.68
C GLN A 131 2.82 0.15 12.07
N VAL A 132 2.08 0.89 12.88
CA VAL A 132 1.26 0.38 13.97
C VAL A 132 -0.20 0.63 13.59
N GLN A 133 -1.12 -0.23 14.03
CA GLN A 133 -2.52 -0.19 13.59
C GLN A 133 -3.17 1.14 13.96
N GLU A 134 -2.89 1.64 15.16
CA GLU A 134 -3.41 2.90 15.71
C GLU A 134 -3.04 4.09 14.82
N ARG A 135 -1.77 4.16 14.41
CA ARG A 135 -1.27 5.23 13.54
C ARG A 135 -1.87 5.13 12.13
N LEU A 136 -1.95 3.93 11.57
CA LEU A 136 -2.59 3.72 10.27
C LEU A 136 -4.05 4.20 10.29
N THR A 137 -4.80 3.85 11.34
CA THR A 137 -6.19 4.30 11.50
C THR A 137 -6.29 5.82 11.60
N ALA A 138 -5.46 6.45 12.45
CA ALA A 138 -5.44 7.91 12.60
C ALA A 138 -5.09 8.63 11.29
N GLN A 139 -4.04 8.20 10.59
CA GLN A 139 -3.60 8.79 9.32
C GLN A 139 -4.69 8.75 8.24
N VAL A 140 -5.44 7.65 8.15
CA VAL A 140 -6.56 7.53 7.21
C VAL A 140 -7.69 8.47 7.59
N ALA A 141 -8.05 8.52 8.88
CA ALA A 141 -9.12 9.39 9.37
C ALA A 141 -8.78 10.87 9.17
N ASP A 142 -7.57 11.29 9.54
CA ASP A 142 -7.10 12.67 9.41
C ASP A 142 -7.05 13.10 7.94
N CYS A 143 -6.52 12.25 7.06
CA CYS A 143 -6.47 12.52 5.62
C CYS A 143 -7.88 12.74 5.04
N ILE A 144 -8.86 11.93 5.43
CA ILE A 144 -10.26 12.11 5.02
C ILE A 144 -10.83 13.40 5.60
N TRP A 145 -10.59 13.67 6.88
CA TRP A 145 -11.07 14.86 7.58
C TRP A 145 -10.59 16.15 6.91
N GLU A 146 -9.29 16.26 6.68
CA GLU A 146 -8.64 17.46 6.13
C GLU A 146 -9.09 17.76 4.68
N ASN A 147 -9.29 16.72 3.87
CA ASN A 147 -9.56 16.86 2.44
C ASN A 147 -11.07 16.94 2.12
N LEU A 148 -11.90 16.15 2.81
CA LEU A 148 -13.34 16.11 2.56
C LEU A 148 -14.14 17.05 3.47
N LYS A 149 -13.58 17.46 4.61
CA LYS A 149 -14.24 18.35 5.59
C LYS A 149 -15.65 17.86 5.97
N PRO A 150 -15.78 16.61 6.44
CA PRO A 150 -17.06 16.05 6.88
C PRO A 150 -17.61 16.79 8.12
N HIS A 151 -18.78 16.39 8.60
CA HIS A 151 -19.37 16.89 9.85
C HIS A 151 -18.52 16.54 11.08
#